data_AF-A0A6P6PJ81-F1
#
_entry.id   AF-A0A6P6PJ81-F1
#
_cell.length_a   1.000
_cell.length_b   1.000
_cell.length_c   1.000
_cell.angle_alpha   90.00
_cell.angle_beta   90.00
_cell.angle_gamma   90.00
#
_symmetry.space_group_name_H-M   'P 1'
#
loop_
_entity.id
_entity.type
_entity.pdbx_description
1 polymer ?
#
loop_
_entity_poly.entity_id
_entity_poly.type
_entity_poly.pdbx_seq_one_letter_code
_entity_poly.pdbx_strand_id
1 'polypeptide(L)'
;MNKMAVSFNTTVAALEDELTQLILEGLINGRIDSHSKILYARDVDQRSTTFEKSLQMGKEFQRRAKAMILRAAVLRNQISRQGNRVPRVMCPRSALHLTIT
;
A
#
# COMPACT_ATOMS: atom_id res chain seq x y z
N MET A 1 10.81 -19.48 -26.96
CA MET A 1 10.07 -18.22 -27.17
C MET A 1 9.87 -17.90 -28.64
N ASN A 2 10.73 -18.41 -29.53
CA ASN A 2 10.64 -18.26 -30.97
C ASN A 2 9.22 -18.47 -31.55
N LYS A 3 8.48 -19.50 -31.12
CA LYS A 3 7.08 -19.72 -31.53
C LYS A 3 6.16 -18.56 -31.16
N MET A 4 6.30 -18.05 -29.94
CA MET A 4 5.52 -16.93 -29.40
C MET A 4 5.84 -15.63 -30.15
N ALA A 5 7.12 -15.36 -30.42
CA ALA A 5 7.56 -14.19 -31.19
C ALA A 5 6.98 -14.20 -32.62
N VAL A 6 6.96 -15.38 -33.28
CA VAL A 6 6.33 -15.54 -34.60
C VAL A 6 4.82 -15.30 -34.53
N SER A 7 4.12 -15.82 -33.50
CA SER A 7 2.68 -15.62 -33.36
C SER A 7 2.29 -14.16 -33.09
N PHE A 8 3.12 -13.41 -32.38
CA PHE A 8 2.90 -11.98 -32.11
C PHE A 8 3.51 -11.06 -33.16
N ASN A 9 4.16 -11.62 -34.18
CA ASN A 9 4.83 -10.86 -35.23
C ASN A 9 5.87 -9.86 -34.67
N THR A 10 6.57 -10.25 -33.59
CA THR A 10 7.60 -9.47 -32.91
C THR A 10 8.97 -10.16 -32.99
N THR A 11 10.02 -9.44 -32.62
CA THR A 11 11.36 -10.03 -32.46
C THR A 11 11.49 -10.68 -31.09
N VAL A 12 12.38 -11.68 -30.97
CA VAL A 12 12.62 -12.35 -29.68
C VAL A 12 13.12 -11.38 -28.61
N ALA A 13 13.93 -10.37 -29.00
CA ALA A 13 14.43 -9.35 -28.08
C ALA A 13 13.31 -8.44 -27.57
N ALA A 14 12.46 -7.91 -28.47
CA ALA A 14 11.32 -7.09 -28.06
C ALA A 14 10.34 -7.86 -27.17
N LEU A 15 10.10 -9.14 -27.49
CA LEU A 15 9.24 -10.01 -26.69
C LEU A 15 9.82 -10.25 -25.28
N GLU A 16 11.14 -10.35 -25.12
CA GLU A 16 11.77 -10.48 -23.81
C GLU A 16 11.57 -9.24 -22.94
N ASP A 17 11.70 -8.04 -23.52
CA ASP A 17 11.50 -6.78 -22.82
C ASP A 17 10.03 -6.63 -22.37
N GLU A 18 9.09 -6.91 -23.26
CA GLU A 18 7.65 -6.88 -22.97
C GLU A 18 7.27 -7.88 -21.88
N LEU A 19 7.74 -9.13 -21.97
CA LEU A 19 7.47 -10.15 -20.95
C LEU A 19 8.11 -9.80 -19.61
N THR A 20 9.30 -9.20 -19.61
CA THR A 20 9.95 -8.73 -18.39
C THR A 20 9.09 -7.67 -17.71
N GLN A 21 8.57 -6.72 -18.47
CA GLN A 21 7.67 -5.70 -17.94
C GLN A 21 6.40 -6.33 -17.33
N LEU A 22 5.76 -7.26 -18.04
CA LEU A 22 4.54 -7.93 -17.54
C LEU A 22 4.78 -8.80 -16.29
N ILE A 23 5.97 -9.38 -16.16
CA ILE A 23 6.38 -10.13 -14.95
C ILE A 23 6.61 -9.17 -13.78
N LEU A 24 7.24 -8.01 -14.02
CA LEU A 24 7.47 -6.99 -12.99
C LEU A 24 6.16 -6.35 -12.49
N GLU A 25 5.20 -6.15 -13.40
CA GLU A 25 3.85 -5.67 -13.06
C GLU A 25 3.01 -6.74 -12.32
N GLY A 26 3.47 -8.00 -12.31
CA GLY A 26 2.79 -9.11 -11.63
C GLY A 26 1.56 -9.64 -12.39
N LEU A 27 1.41 -9.28 -13.66
CA LEU A 27 0.32 -9.77 -14.52
C LEU A 27 0.61 -11.19 -15.04
N ILE A 28 1.89 -11.54 -15.22
CA ILE A 28 2.34 -12.86 -15.65
C ILE A 28 3.24 -13.47 -14.58
N ASN A 29 2.88 -14.68 -14.12
CA ASN A 29 3.72 -15.47 -13.23
C ASN A 29 4.64 -16.39 -14.04
N GLY A 30 5.83 -15.89 -14.36
CA GLY A 30 6.81 -16.65 -15.14
C GLY A 30 8.26 -16.31 -14.80
N ARG A 31 9.17 -17.13 -15.30
CA ARG A 31 10.62 -16.91 -15.27
C ARG A 31 11.16 -17.01 -16.68
N ILE A 32 11.87 -15.99 -17.12
CA ILE A 32 12.55 -15.96 -18.42
C ILE A 32 13.96 -16.52 -18.24
N ASP A 33 14.35 -17.45 -19.11
CA ASP A 33 15.75 -17.81 -19.34
C ASP A 33 16.19 -17.18 -20.67
N SER A 34 17.02 -16.14 -20.57
CA SER A 34 17.52 -15.39 -21.72
C SER A 34 18.57 -16.15 -22.54
N HIS A 35 19.21 -17.18 -21.96
CA HIS A 35 20.20 -17.99 -22.67
C HIS A 35 19.50 -19.01 -23.58
N SER A 36 18.55 -19.77 -23.02
CA SER A 36 17.78 -20.77 -23.80
C SER A 36 16.58 -20.18 -24.55
N LYS A 37 16.23 -18.92 -24.29
CA LYS A 37 15.03 -18.24 -24.82
C LYS A 37 13.76 -19.03 -24.50
N ILE A 38 13.64 -19.50 -23.25
CA ILE A 38 12.49 -20.26 -22.74
C ILE A 38 11.81 -19.47 -21.62
N LEU A 39 10.47 -19.40 -21.69
CA LEU A 39 9.64 -18.86 -20.61
C LEU A 39 9.09 -20.04 -19.81
N TYR A 40 9.43 -20.10 -18.53
CA TYR A 40 8.88 -21.08 -17.58
C TYR A 40 7.70 -20.46 -16.83
N ALA A 41 6.59 -21.18 -16.73
CA ALA A 41 5.52 -20.79 -15.83
C ALA A 41 5.98 -20.97 -14.38
N ARG A 42 5.82 -19.94 -13.55
CA ARG A 42 6.08 -20.02 -12.12
C ARG A 42 4.76 -20.31 -11.44
N ASP A 43 4.65 -21.47 -10.81
CA ASP A 43 3.55 -21.71 -9.90
C ASP A 43 3.84 -20.99 -8.57
N VAL A 44 2.92 -20.13 -8.17
CA VAL A 44 3.03 -19.38 -6.93
C VAL A 44 2.21 -20.14 -5.90
N ASP A 45 2.87 -20.74 -4.91
CA ASP A 45 2.17 -21.43 -3.84
C ASP A 45 1.24 -20.46 -3.08
N GLN A 46 -0.06 -20.63 -3.29
CA GLN A 46 -1.11 -19.83 -2.70
C GLN A 46 -1.07 -19.85 -1.17
N ARG A 47 -0.60 -20.96 -0.56
CA ARG A 47 -0.52 -21.07 0.89
C ARG A 47 0.57 -20.16 1.46
N SER A 48 1.76 -20.23 0.88
CA SER A 48 2.90 -19.40 1.29
C SER A 48 2.57 -17.91 1.16
N THR A 49 1.96 -17.49 0.04
CA THR A 49 1.59 -16.08 -0.16
C THR A 49 0.54 -15.59 0.84
N THR A 50 -0.45 -16.42 1.17
CA THR A 50 -1.48 -16.07 2.15
C THR A 50 -0.88 -15.94 3.55
N PHE A 51 0.03 -16.86 3.90
CA PHE A 51 0.71 -16.83 5.19
C PHE A 51 1.59 -15.58 5.34
N GLU A 52 2.38 -15.26 4.32
CA GLU A 52 3.24 -14.08 4.33
C GLU A 52 2.43 -12.77 4.42
N LYS A 53 1.36 -12.65 3.62
CA LYS A 53 0.46 -11.49 3.66
C LYS A 53 -0.20 -11.31 5.03
N SER A 54 -0.72 -12.39 5.61
CA SER A 54 -1.36 -12.33 6.93
C SER A 54 -0.36 -11.99 8.05
N LEU A 55 0.87 -12.51 7.97
CA LEU A 55 1.93 -12.17 8.91
C LEU A 55 2.35 -10.69 8.79
N GLN A 56 2.49 -10.18 7.57
CA GLN A 56 2.78 -8.76 7.33
C GLN A 56 1.67 -7.86 7.87
N MET A 57 0.41 -8.19 7.57
CA MET A 57 -0.75 -7.47 8.07
C MET A 57 -0.79 -7.47 9.61
N GLY A 58 -0.45 -8.59 10.26
CA GLY A 58 -0.34 -8.68 11.71
C GLY A 58 0.72 -7.75 12.30
N LYS A 59 1.91 -7.69 11.67
CA LYS A 59 2.99 -6.77 12.08
C LYS A 59 2.57 -5.31 11.93
N GLU A 60 1.94 -4.95 10.82
CA GLU A 60 1.42 -3.60 10.59
C GLU A 60 0.33 -3.23 11.59
N PHE A 61 -0.58 -4.15 11.90
CA PHE A 61 -1.63 -3.93 12.89
C PHE A 61 -1.04 -3.64 14.27
N GLN A 62 -0.06 -4.42 14.73
CA GLN A 62 0.62 -4.18 16.00
C GLN A 62 1.30 -2.81 16.02
N ARG A 63 1.97 -2.42 14.93
CA ARG A 63 2.61 -1.10 14.81
C ARG A 63 1.59 0.03 14.89
N ARG A 64 0.46 -0.08 14.19
CA ARG A 64 -0.62 0.91 14.19
C ARG A 64 -1.29 1.01 15.56
N ALA A 65 -1.52 -0.12 16.23
CA ALA A 65 -2.10 -0.16 17.57
C ALA A 65 -1.19 0.54 18.60
N LYS A 66 0.11 0.25 18.59
CA LYS A 66 1.08 0.92 19.47
C LYS A 66 1.12 2.44 19.24
N ALA A 67 1.12 2.86 17.97
CA ALA A 67 1.07 4.29 17.63
C ALA A 67 -0.23 4.97 18.10
N MET A 68 -1.36 4.27 18.02
CA MET A 68 -2.66 4.76 18.48
C MET A 68 -2.70 4.93 20.00
N ILE A 69 -2.19 3.93 20.75
CA ILE A 69 -2.10 4.00 22.21
C ILE A 69 -1.19 5.17 22.64
N LEU A 70 -0.03 5.32 21.99
CA LEU A 70 0.88 6.42 22.27
C LEU A 70 0.23 7.78 21.98
N ARG A 71 -0.49 7.90 20.85
CA ARG A 71 -1.24 9.12 20.51
C ARG A 71 -2.30 9.45 21.56
N ALA A 72 -3.05 8.45 22.02
CA ALA A 72 -4.04 8.64 23.09
C ALA A 72 -3.38 9.11 24.39
N ALA A 73 -2.24 8.54 24.76
CA ALA A 73 -1.49 8.96 25.95
C ALA A 73 -0.98 10.41 25.86
N VAL A 74 -0.45 10.81 24.69
CA VAL A 74 -0.02 12.20 24.43
C VAL A 74 -1.18 13.20 24.57
N LEU A 75 -2.35 12.86 24.01
CA LEU A 75 -3.55 13.69 24.12
C LEU A 75 -4.06 13.80 25.56
N ARG A 76 -4.10 12.68 26.30
CA ARG A 76 -4.51 12.68 27.72
C ARG A 76 -3.61 13.54 28.59
N ASN A 77 -2.30 13.51 28.31
CA ASN A 77 -1.31 14.31 29.06
C ASN A 77 -1.21 15.76 28.55
N GLN A 78 -2.11 16.19 27.65
CA GLN A 78 -2.13 17.53 27.05
C GLN A 78 -0.75 17.96 26.51
N ILE A 79 0.05 17.00 26.05
CA ILE A 79 1.36 17.26 25.41
C ILE A 79 1.08 17.68 23.97
N SER A 80 0.40 18.81 23.84
CA SER A 80 0.18 19.49 22.58
C SER A 80 1.32 20.47 22.40
N ARG A 81 2.12 20.30 21.33
CA ARG A 81 3.03 21.38 20.91
C ARG A 81 2.17 22.63 20.73
N GLN A 82 2.50 23.69 21.47
CA GLN A 82 1.94 25.02 21.24
C GLN A 82 2.57 25.57 19.96
N GLY A 83 2.25 24.94 18.82
CA GLY A 83 2.53 25.49 17.50
C GLY A 83 1.66 26.72 17.35
N ASN A 84 2.31 27.88 17.27
CA ASN A 84 1.77 29.21 16.99
C ASN A 84 0.24 29.31 17.11
N ARG A 85 -0.26 29.73 18.28
CA ARG A 85 -1.69 30.00 18.50
C ARG A 85 -2.12 31.10 17.54
N VAL A 86 -2.67 30.74 16.38
CA VAL A 86 -3.52 31.65 15.61
C VAL A 86 -4.69 32.00 16.55
N PRO A 87 -4.96 33.29 16.84
CA PRO A 87 -5.98 33.66 17.81
C PRO A 87 -7.31 33.06 17.38
N ARG A 88 -7.89 32.23 18.26
CA ARG A 88 -9.26 31.74 18.12
C ARG A 88 -10.14 33.00 18.13
N VAL A 89 -10.71 33.35 16.98
CA VAL A 89 -11.74 34.39 16.91
C VAL A 89 -12.84 33.96 17.86
N MET A 90 -12.98 34.73 18.94
CA MET A 90 -13.95 34.49 20.01
C MET A 90 -15.32 34.88 19.46
N CYS A 91 -16.14 33.90 19.07
CA CYS A 91 -17.55 34.16 18.79
C CYS A 91 -18.22 34.67 20.08
N PRO A 92 -18.94 35.80 20.07
CA PRO A 92 -19.55 36.34 21.27
C PRO A 92 -20.67 35.41 21.74
N ARG A 93 -20.53 34.91 22.97
CA ARG A 93 -21.62 34.34 23.75
C ARG A 93 -22.46 35.50 24.31
N SER A 94 -23.51 35.86 23.60
CA SER A 94 -24.59 36.74 24.07
C SER A 94 -25.74 36.58 23.08
N ALA A 95 -26.99 36.41 23.43
CA ALA A 95 -27.69 36.32 24.70
C ALA A 95 -29.10 35.87 24.32
N LEU A 96 -29.63 34.79 24.89
CA LEU A 96 -31.07 34.55 24.88
C LEU A 96 -31.45 33.96 26.24
N HIS A 97 -31.52 34.85 27.23
CA HIS A 97 -32.53 34.72 28.27
C HIS A 97 -33.87 34.98 27.57
N LEU A 98 -34.75 33.98 27.54
CA LEU A 98 -36.17 34.23 27.38
C LEU A 98 -36.91 33.41 28.43
N THR A 99 -37.04 34.01 29.61
CA THR A 99 -38.11 33.73 30.56
C THR A 99 -39.41 34.28 29.97
N ILE A 100 -40.38 33.43 29.67
CA ILE A 100 -41.80 33.81 29.69
C ILE A 100 -42.58 32.64 30.30
N THR A 101 -43.42 33.04 31.26
CA THR A 101 -44.53 32.38 31.95
C THR A 101 -45.34 31.37 31.15
#